data_AF-A0ABD0QKU3-F1
#
_entry.id   AF-A0ABD0QKU3-F1
#
_cell.length_a   1.000
_cell.length_b   1.000
_cell.length_c   1.000
_cell.angle_alpha   90.00
_cell.angle_beta   90.00
_cell.angle_gamma   90.00
#
_symmetry.space_group_name_H-M   'P 1'
#
loop_
_entity.id
_entity.type
_entity.pdbx_description
1 polymer ?
#
loop_
_entity_poly.entity_id
_entity_poly.type
_entity_poly.pdbx_seq_one_letter_code
_entity_poly.pdbx_strand_id
1 'polypeptide(L)'
;EFDESYVQTGSGQLYSWSSQNHIWDGAPLTLRCNHSVVFEGPEIRQGPLLQLLRLTGISSTYSFFTLSLEFKMTASLLIPGQSLGQFLI
;
A
#
# COMPACT_ATOMS: atom_id res chain seq x y z
N GLU A 1 1.01 -10.70 -4.60
CA GLU A 1 2.05 -9.81 -4.01
C GLU A 1 2.34 -8.66 -4.93
N PHE A 2 2.53 -7.49 -4.35
CA PHE A 2 2.96 -6.30 -5.08
C PHE A 2 3.60 -5.31 -4.12
N ASP A 3 4.38 -4.39 -4.69
CA ASP A 3 4.91 -3.24 -3.98
C ASP A 3 4.14 -1.99 -4.41
N GLU A 4 3.99 -1.07 -3.47
CA GLU A 4 3.33 0.20 -3.66
C GLU A 4 4.22 1.33 -3.18
N SER A 5 4.38 2.35 -4.02
CA SER A 5 5.20 3.50 -3.70
C SER A 5 4.34 4.64 -3.23
N TYR A 6 4.70 5.25 -2.11
CA TYR A 6 4.07 6.45 -1.55
C TYR A 6 5.07 7.59 -1.58
N VAL A 7 4.72 8.68 -2.27
CA VAL A 7 5.51 9.92 -2.29
C VAL A 7 4.74 11.03 -1.59
N GLN A 8 5.44 11.77 -0.74
CA GLN A 8 4.86 12.96 -0.13
C GLN A 8 4.90 14.14 -1.09
N THR A 9 3.72 14.59 -1.51
CA THR A 9 3.54 15.65 -2.51
C THR A 9 3.27 17.02 -1.89
N GLY A 10 2.91 17.07 -0.60
CA GLY A 10 2.65 18.32 0.12
C GLY A 10 2.40 18.10 1.61
N SER A 11 2.00 19.17 2.31
CA SER A 11 1.50 19.07 3.68
C SER A 11 0.26 18.17 3.71
N GLY A 12 0.32 17.11 4.52
CA GLY A 12 -0.80 16.18 4.69
C GLY A 12 -1.21 15.39 3.45
N GLN A 13 -0.33 15.27 2.44
CA GLN A 13 -0.68 14.62 1.16
C GLN A 13 0.37 13.59 0.71
N LEU A 14 -0.10 12.39 0.42
CA LEU A 14 0.66 11.33 -0.23
C LEU A 14 0.01 10.99 -1.57
N TYR A 15 0.83 10.80 -2.60
CA TYR A 15 0.42 10.15 -3.83
C TYR A 15 1.02 8.75 -3.88
N SER A 16 0.19 7.79 -4.27
CA SER A 16 0.52 6.38 -4.32
C SER A 16 0.37 5.82 -5.72
N TRP A 17 1.24 4.87 -6.07
CA TRP A 17 1.10 4.07 -7.28
C TRP A 17 1.58 2.64 -7.08
N SER A 18 0.83 1.71 -7.66
CA SER A 18 1.17 0.29 -7.73
C SER A 18 0.74 -0.35 -9.05
N SER A 19 1.42 -1.44 -9.39
CA SER A 19 1.03 -2.33 -10.50
C SER A 19 0.80 -3.72 -9.92
N GLN A 20 -0.43 -4.20 -9.98
CA GLN A 20 -0.88 -5.43 -9.34
C GLN A 20 -1.22 -6.47 -10.39
N ASN A 21 -0.59 -7.63 -10.33
CA ASN A 21 -0.87 -8.73 -11.24
C ASN A 21 -1.86 -9.69 -10.58
N HIS A 22 -2.96 -9.96 -11.28
CA HIS A 22 -4.05 -10.82 -10.87
C HIS A 22 -4.33 -11.87 -11.94
N ILE A 23 -5.06 -12.92 -11.56
CA ILE A 23 -5.66 -13.86 -12.50
C ILE A 23 -7.16 -13.63 -12.43
N TRP A 24 -7.78 -13.25 -13.53
CA TRP A 24 -9.22 -13.15 -13.67
C TRP A 24 -9.65 -14.10 -14.79
N ASP A 25 -10.49 -15.07 -14.43
CA ASP A 25 -11.06 -16.04 -15.39
C ASP A 25 -9.98 -16.82 -16.16
N GLY A 26 -8.93 -17.21 -15.45
CA GLY A 26 -7.76 -17.89 -16.02
C GLY A 26 -6.83 -17.00 -16.84
N ALA A 27 -7.18 -15.74 -17.10
CA ALA A 27 -6.35 -14.79 -17.83
C ALA A 27 -5.55 -13.88 -16.87
N PRO A 28 -4.28 -13.59 -17.16
CA PRO A 28 -3.52 -12.60 -16.40
C PRO A 28 -4.09 -11.19 -16.66
N LEU A 29 -4.30 -10.45 -15.58
CA LEU A 29 -4.74 -9.06 -15.60
C LEU A 29 -3.77 -8.22 -14.76
N THR A 30 -3.26 -7.14 -15.35
CA THR A 30 -2.48 -6.15 -14.61
C THR A 30 -3.33 -4.92 -14.34
N LEU A 31 -3.54 -4.62 -13.05
CA LEU A 31 -4.20 -3.40 -12.59
C LEU A 31 -3.16 -2.34 -12.27
N ARG A 32 -3.37 -1.12 -12.75
CA ARG A 32 -2.62 0.06 -12.32
C ARG A 32 -3.47 0.85 -11.35
N CYS A 33 -3.01 0.91 -10.10
CA CYS A 33 -3.73 1.55 -9.02
C CYS A 33 -2.97 2.80 -8.62
N ASN A 34 -3.58 3.96 -8.85
CA ASN A 34 -3.08 5.24 -8.39
C ASN A 34 -4.12 5.84 -7.45
N HIS A 35 -3.69 6.27 -6.27
CA HIS A 35 -4.57 6.94 -5.30
C HIS A 35 -3.80 7.99 -4.51
N SER A 36 -4.55 8.94 -3.96
CA SER A 36 -4.01 9.93 -3.04
C SER A 36 -4.54 9.67 -1.64
N VAL A 37 -3.70 9.90 -0.64
CA VAL A 37 -4.09 9.93 0.77
C VAL A 37 -3.96 11.37 1.25
N VAL A 38 -5.04 11.90 1.81
CA VAL A 38 -5.07 13.24 2.41
C VAL A 38 -5.36 13.08 3.90
N PHE A 39 -4.54 13.69 4.74
CA PHE A 39 -4.69 13.66 6.20
C PHE A 39 -4.31 15.00 6.81
N GLU A 40 -4.84 15.30 7.99
CA GLU A 40 -4.41 16.48 8.75
C GLU A 40 -2.98 16.28 9.23
N GLY A 41 -2.08 17.16 8.82
CA GLY A 41 -0.67 17.10 9.14
C GLY A 41 -0.07 18.47 9.37
N PRO A 42 1.14 18.54 9.96
CA PRO A 42 1.84 19.80 10.15
C PRO A 42 2.13 20.48 8.80
N GLU A 43 2.13 21.81 8.80
CA GLU A 43 2.35 22.65 7.62
C GLU A 43 3.67 22.31 6.88
N ILE A 44 4.65 21.83 7.64
CA ILE A 44 5.95 21.40 7.14
C ILE A 44 5.94 19.89 6.91
N ARG A 45 6.51 19.48 5.78
CA ARG A 45 6.71 18.07 5.41
C ARG A 45 7.45 17.31 6.53
N GLN A 46 6.77 16.38 7.18
CA GLN A 46 7.36 15.43 8.12
C GLN A 46 7.40 14.02 7.52
N GLY A 47 8.49 13.30 7.80
CA GLY A 47 8.70 11.93 7.35
C GLY A 47 9.53 11.80 6.07
N PRO A 48 9.76 10.56 5.63
CA PRO A 48 10.52 10.26 4.42
C PRO A 48 9.75 10.69 3.17
N LEU A 49 10.48 11.24 2.18
CA LEU A 49 9.91 11.65 0.90
C LEU A 49 9.26 10.48 0.14
N LEU A 50 9.89 9.32 0.20
CA LEU A 50 9.46 8.09 -0.47
C LEU A 50 9.35 6.99 0.57
N GLN A 51 8.25 6.25 0.53
CA GLN A 51 8.02 5.05 1.31
C GLN A 51 7.58 3.93 0.36
N LEU A 52 8.06 2.72 0.61
CA LEU A 52 7.68 1.55 -0.16
C LEU A 52 6.89 0.62 0.77
N LEU A 53 5.65 0.34 0.40
CA LEU A 53 4.80 -0.62 1.08
C LEU A 53 4.86 -1.93 0.31
N ARG A 54 5.37 -2.99 0.94
CA ARG A 54 5.36 -4.34 0.38
C ARG A 54 4.17 -5.10 0.93
N LEU A 55 3.36 -5.64 0.05
CA LEU A 55 2.19 -6.43 0.40
C LEU A 55 2.39 -7.90 0.03
N THR A 56 2.25 -8.76 1.04
CA THR A 56 2.37 -10.21 0.92
C THR A 56 1.19 -10.97 1.52
N GLY A 57 1.08 -12.27 1.25
CA GLY A 57 0.04 -13.15 1.80
C GLY A 57 -1.37 -12.72 1.45
N ILE A 58 -1.56 -12.05 0.30
CA ILE A 58 -2.83 -11.47 -0.09
C ILE A 58 -3.82 -12.59 -0.46
N SER A 59 -4.95 -12.63 0.22
CA SER A 59 -6.06 -13.52 -0.10
C SER A 59 -7.39 -12.83 0.15
N SER A 60 -8.39 -13.21 -0.63
CA SER A 60 -9.74 -12.68 -0.51
C SER A 60 -10.77 -13.79 -0.68
N THR A 61 -11.80 -13.80 0.15
CA THR A 61 -12.92 -14.73 0.06
C THR A 61 -14.23 -13.97 0.11
N TYR A 62 -15.07 -14.15 -0.92
CA TYR A 62 -16.43 -13.63 -0.92
C TYR A 62 -17.42 -14.72 -0.52
N SER A 63 -18.27 -14.43 0.47
CA SER A 63 -19.35 -15.31 0.90
C SER A 63 -20.69 -14.80 0.39
N PHE A 64 -21.34 -15.58 -0.49
CA PHE A 64 -22.69 -15.27 -0.98
C PHE A 64 -23.77 -15.43 0.10
N PHE A 65 -23.53 -16.26 1.13
CA PHE A 65 -24.49 -16.47 2.20
C PHE A 65 -24.60 -15.28 3.14
N THR A 66 -23.45 -14.68 3.49
CA THR A 66 -23.37 -13.52 4.40
C THR A 66 -23.22 -12.19 3.67
N LEU A 67 -23.06 -12.22 2.33
CA LEU A 67 -22.76 -11.05 1.48
C LEU A 67 -21.53 -10.28 1.96
N SER A 68 -20.52 -10.98 2.46
CA SER A 68 -19.31 -10.40 3.04
C SER A 68 -18.07 -10.73 2.23
N LEU A 69 -17.14 -9.78 2.16
CA LEU A 69 -15.83 -9.94 1.54
C LEU A 69 -14.76 -9.86 2.63
N GLU A 70 -14.03 -10.97 2.82
CA GLU A 70 -12.90 -11.04 3.74
C GLU A 70 -11.61 -10.87 2.95
N PHE A 71 -10.73 -9.99 3.45
CA PHE A 71 -9.38 -9.81 2.90
C PHE A 71 -8.35 -10.07 4.00
N LYS A 72 -7.28 -10.79 3.65
CA LYS A 72 -6.11 -10.98 4.49
C LYS A 72 -4.87 -10.62 3.70
N MET A 73 -3.95 -9.94 4.36
CA MET A 73 -2.67 -9.52 3.80
C MET A 73 -1.71 -9.18 4.93
N THR A 74 -0.41 -9.31 4.64
CA THR A 74 0.68 -8.80 5.45
C THR A 74 1.25 -7.58 4.76
N ALA A 75 1.48 -6.51 5.52
CA ALA A 75 2.07 -5.28 5.02
C ALA A 75 3.41 -5.03 5.73
N SER A 76 4.42 -4.62 4.99
CA SER A 76 5.72 -4.21 5.53
C SER A 76 6.11 -2.88 4.93
N LEU A 77 6.44 -1.92 5.81
CA LEU A 77 6.86 -0.58 5.41
C LEU A 77 8.38 -0.53 5.30
N LEU A 78 8.87 -0.10 4.15
CA LEU A 78 10.29 0.09 3.87
C LEU A 78 10.52 1.58 3.62
N ILE A 79 11.47 2.15 4.35
CA ILE A 79 11.87 3.56 4.21
C ILE A 79 13.27 3.59 3.61
N PRO A 80 13.43 3.89 2.31
CA PRO A 80 14.75 3.98 1.69
C PRO A 80 15.64 4.97 2.44
N GLY A 81 16.82 4.52 2.85
CA GLY A 81 17.79 5.35 3.57
C GLY A 81 17.67 5.37 5.10
N GLN A 82 16.66 4.73 5.69
CA GLN A 82 16.63 4.43 7.12
C GLN A 82 17.01 2.96 7.35
N SER A 83 18.06 2.69 8.12
CA SER A 83 18.37 1.34 8.56
C SER A 83 17.30 0.87 9.57
N LEU A 84 16.89 -0.40 9.47
CA LEU A 84 15.83 -1.07 10.26
C LEU A 84 16.06 -1.12 11.79
N GLY A 85 16.99 -0.33 12.34
CA GLY A 85 17.46 -0.41 13.72
C GLY A 85 16.72 0.47 14.74
N GLN A 86 15.55 1.05 14.43
CA GLN A 86 14.91 2.04 15.33
C GLN A 86 13.44 1.80 15.69
N PHE A 87 12.85 0.66 15.33
CA PHE A 87 11.48 0.30 15.73
C PHE A 87 11.42 -0.99 16.57
N LEU A 88 12.36 -1.12 17.52
CA LEU A 88 12.18 -1.96 18.70
C LEU A 88 12.09 -1.03 19.90
N ILE A 89 10.86 -0.60 20.22
CA ILE A 89 10.44 -0.17 21.55
C ILE A 89 9.22 -1.01 21.91
#